data_AF-A0ABD2X3X8-F1
#
_entry.id   AF-A0ABD2X3X8-F1
#
_cell.length_a   1.000
_cell.length_b   1.000
_cell.length_c   1.000
_cell.angle_alpha   90.00
_cell.angle_beta   90.00
_cell.angle_gamma   90.00
#
_symmetry.space_group_name_H-M   'P 1'
#
loop_
_entity.id
_entity.type
_entity.pdbx_description
1 polymer ?
#
loop_
_entity_poly.entity_id
_entity_poly.type
_entity_poly.pdbx_seq_one_letter_code
_entity_poly.pdbx_strand_id
1 'polypeptide(L)'
;MAESNQKYLKKFKGNKPQKVNQNIEEKSHEFLRKLYPFIRDYDGQLPNILDIFQPKAIEWLLSESVKSNNSVIKAKPLIDFFINTGYKDEPEVDQDDKPFSRRTTPLHHAGKRDASIVPDLFKIYDRFDVNYTNEDGLTHFHVACNFDCVDVVEKFLELGQDPNCLVTKTGDSPLHLALDWYRHKKIAELLLRAGADLNLANVDGVTPLHKICLNHDELLEMFFNINEDKHQTVQIDAQDKDSKTPLH
;
A
#
# COMPACT_ATOMS: atom_id res chain seq x y z
N MET A 1 -30.09 -0.14 -20.92
CA MET A 1 -29.43 -0.75 -19.74
C MET A 1 -28.86 0.30 -18.79
N ALA A 2 -28.16 1.32 -19.30
CA ALA A 2 -27.60 2.43 -18.51
C ALA A 2 -28.56 3.12 -17.51
N GLU A 3 -29.79 3.49 -17.92
CA GLU A 3 -30.77 4.13 -17.01
C GLU A 3 -31.20 3.22 -15.84
N SER A 4 -31.28 1.91 -16.08
CA SER A 4 -31.59 0.91 -15.05
C SER A 4 -30.46 0.82 -14.02
N ASN A 5 -29.22 0.80 -14.49
CA ASN A 5 -28.03 0.72 -13.64
C ASN A 5 -27.87 1.96 -12.76
N GLN A 6 -28.12 3.16 -13.30
CA GLN A 6 -28.04 4.42 -12.54
C GLN A 6 -29.12 4.51 -11.46
N LYS A 7 -30.35 4.07 -11.75
CA LYS A 7 -31.45 3.98 -10.78
C LYS A 7 -31.15 2.94 -9.69
N TYR A 8 -30.46 1.86 -10.03
CA TYR A 8 -30.07 0.80 -9.10
C TYR A 8 -28.98 1.27 -8.13
N LEU A 9 -27.94 1.95 -8.61
CA LEU A 9 -26.90 2.57 -7.77
C LEU A 9 -27.50 3.56 -6.75
N LYS A 10 -28.42 4.42 -7.18
CA LYS A 10 -29.10 5.38 -6.29
C LYS A 10 -29.94 4.72 -5.19
N LYS A 11 -30.42 3.48 -5.37
CA LYS A 11 -31.14 2.73 -4.33
C LYS A 11 -30.23 2.28 -3.18
N PHE A 12 -28.92 2.26 -3.36
CA PHE A 12 -27.96 1.79 -2.35
C PHE A 12 -27.52 2.85 -1.33
N LYS A 13 -28.07 4.07 -1.37
CA LYS A 13 -27.75 5.21 -0.48
C LYS A 13 -27.88 4.96 1.04
N GLY A 14 -28.49 3.86 1.48
CA GLY A 14 -29.00 3.73 2.86
C GLY A 14 -28.36 2.69 3.79
N ASN A 15 -27.51 1.77 3.30
CA ASN A 15 -27.12 0.60 4.12
C ASN A 15 -25.68 0.71 4.63
N LYS A 16 -25.49 1.42 5.74
CA LYS A 16 -24.27 1.32 6.56
C LYS A 16 -24.46 0.24 7.63
N PRO A 17 -23.47 -0.64 7.84
CA PRO A 17 -23.33 -1.32 9.12
C PRO A 17 -22.49 -0.47 10.08
N GLN A 18 -23.07 -0.06 11.22
CA GLN A 18 -22.38 0.79 12.21
C GLN A 18 -21.52 0.00 13.21
N LYS A 19 -21.56 -1.34 13.23
CA LYS A 19 -20.71 -2.20 14.08
C LYS A 19 -20.49 -3.54 13.37
N VAL A 20 -19.26 -4.02 13.29
CA VAL A 20 -18.94 -5.32 12.67
C VAL A 20 -19.40 -6.44 13.62
N ASN A 21 -20.53 -7.07 13.31
CA ASN A 21 -20.94 -8.37 13.87
C ASN A 21 -21.02 -9.37 12.70
N GLN A 22 -20.83 -10.67 12.93
CA GLN A 22 -20.87 -11.72 11.88
C GLN A 22 -22.11 -11.64 10.96
N ASN A 23 -23.26 -11.25 11.51
CA ASN A 23 -24.53 -11.10 10.77
C ASN A 23 -24.54 -9.89 9.80
N ILE A 24 -23.61 -8.94 9.98
CA ILE A 24 -23.38 -7.80 9.10
C ILE A 24 -22.42 -8.15 7.98
N GLU A 25 -21.39 -8.96 8.24
CA GLU A 25 -20.47 -9.44 7.22
C GLU A 25 -21.20 -10.21 6.12
N GLU A 26 -22.16 -11.08 6.47
CA GLU A 26 -22.97 -11.82 5.49
C GLU A 26 -23.83 -10.90 4.62
N LYS A 27 -24.54 -9.94 5.23
CA LYS A 27 -25.35 -8.94 4.50
C LYS A 27 -24.50 -8.03 3.62
N SER A 28 -23.29 -7.78 4.06
CA SER A 28 -22.29 -6.96 3.39
C SER A 28 -21.64 -7.67 2.20
N HIS A 29 -21.36 -8.96 2.33
CA HIS A 29 -20.94 -9.80 1.21
C HIS A 29 -22.07 -9.98 0.20
N GLU A 30 -23.30 -10.16 0.65
CA GLU A 30 -24.48 -10.20 -0.22
C GLU A 30 -24.64 -8.88 -0.99
N PHE A 31 -24.44 -7.74 -0.31
CA PHE A 31 -24.43 -6.42 -0.92
C PHE A 31 -23.38 -6.32 -2.03
N LEU A 32 -22.13 -6.67 -1.73
CA LEU A 32 -21.04 -6.69 -2.72
C LEU A 32 -21.35 -7.61 -3.90
N ARG A 33 -21.90 -8.81 -3.64
CA ARG A 33 -22.30 -9.76 -4.70
C ARG A 33 -23.40 -9.20 -5.61
N LYS A 34 -24.32 -8.40 -5.07
CA LYS A 34 -25.36 -7.73 -5.86
C LYS A 34 -24.80 -6.56 -6.64
N LEU A 35 -23.88 -5.78 -6.06
CA LEU A 35 -23.29 -4.61 -6.70
C LEU A 35 -22.29 -4.98 -7.82
N TYR A 36 -21.50 -6.03 -7.60
CA TYR A 36 -20.37 -6.37 -8.46
C TYR A 36 -20.71 -6.61 -9.93
N PRO A 37 -21.77 -7.36 -10.32
CA PRO A 37 -22.13 -7.54 -11.73
C PRO A 37 -22.42 -6.21 -12.43
N PHE A 38 -23.05 -5.25 -11.74
CA PHE A 38 -23.36 -3.94 -12.31
C PHE A 38 -22.11 -3.10 -12.54
N ILE A 39 -21.14 -3.20 -11.63
CA ILE A 39 -19.87 -2.48 -11.73
C ILE A 39 -19.00 -3.09 -12.84
N ARG A 40 -18.90 -4.42 -12.88
CA ARG A 40 -18.10 -5.15 -13.87
C ARG A 40 -18.59 -4.88 -15.30
N ASP A 41 -19.90 -4.85 -15.49
CA ASP A 41 -20.51 -4.71 -16.82
C ASP A 41 -21.02 -3.27 -17.07
N TYR A 42 -20.51 -2.28 -16.33
CA TYR A 42 -20.97 -0.90 -16.44
C TYR A 42 -20.54 -0.26 -17.77
N ASP A 43 -21.52 0.00 -18.64
CA ASP A 43 -21.33 0.61 -19.97
C ASP A 43 -21.95 2.03 -20.09
N GLY A 44 -22.43 2.58 -18.98
CA GLY A 44 -23.12 3.87 -18.92
C GLY A 44 -22.18 5.07 -18.71
N GLN A 45 -22.77 6.27 -18.70
CA GLN A 45 -22.06 7.49 -18.29
C GLN A 45 -21.72 7.41 -16.79
N LEU A 46 -20.42 7.49 -16.47
CA LEU A 46 -19.93 7.35 -15.11
C LEU A 46 -20.55 8.40 -14.18
N PRO A 47 -21.17 7.98 -13.05
CA PRO A 47 -21.80 8.90 -12.12
C PRO A 47 -20.74 9.60 -11.26
N ASN A 48 -21.07 10.76 -10.70
CA ASN A 48 -20.35 11.25 -9.52
C ASN A 48 -20.61 10.27 -8.37
N ILE A 49 -19.58 9.51 -7.99
CA ILE A 49 -19.76 8.38 -7.08
C ILE A 49 -20.11 8.83 -5.66
N LEU A 50 -19.70 10.04 -5.28
CA LEU A 50 -20.00 10.65 -3.98
C LEU A 50 -21.47 11.03 -3.82
N ASP A 51 -22.21 11.19 -4.92
CA ASP A 51 -23.66 11.34 -4.87
C ASP A 51 -24.36 10.06 -4.45
N ILE A 52 -23.68 8.90 -4.54
CA ILE A 52 -24.24 7.57 -4.33
C ILE A 52 -23.70 6.94 -3.05
N PHE A 53 -22.38 7.00 -2.85
CA PHE A 53 -21.69 6.37 -1.73
C PHE A 53 -20.97 7.41 -0.88
N GLN A 54 -21.03 7.21 0.44
CA GLN A 54 -20.20 7.94 1.38
C GLN A 54 -18.74 7.45 1.29
N PRO A 55 -17.71 8.29 1.52
CA PRO A 55 -16.30 7.87 1.44
C PRO A 55 -15.98 6.61 2.28
N LYS A 56 -16.50 6.55 3.51
CA LYS A 56 -16.36 5.36 4.39
C LYS A 56 -16.96 4.08 3.79
N ALA A 57 -18.03 4.20 3.00
CA ALA A 57 -18.61 3.06 2.31
C ALA A 57 -17.72 2.60 1.16
N ILE A 58 -17.12 3.53 0.41
CA ILE A 58 -16.17 3.21 -0.67
C ILE A 58 -14.92 2.53 -0.10
N GLU A 59 -14.32 3.08 0.95
CA GLU A 59 -13.17 2.48 1.62
C GLU A 59 -13.47 1.07 2.13
N TRP A 60 -14.66 0.88 2.73
CA TRP A 60 -15.10 -0.44 3.17
C TRP A 60 -15.26 -1.41 1.99
N LEU A 61 -15.90 -0.99 0.89
CA LEU A 61 -16.07 -1.81 -0.32
C LEU A 61 -14.73 -2.23 -0.92
N LEU A 62 -13.78 -1.28 -1.04
CA LEU A 62 -12.42 -1.54 -1.50
C LEU A 62 -11.72 -2.51 -0.55
N SER A 63 -11.76 -2.27 0.77
CA SER A 63 -11.11 -3.10 1.78
C SER A 63 -11.60 -4.55 1.73
N GLU A 64 -12.91 -4.75 1.67
CA GLU A 64 -13.50 -6.08 1.59
C GLU A 64 -13.20 -6.77 0.28
N SER A 65 -13.23 -6.05 -0.85
CA SER A 65 -12.88 -6.64 -2.15
C SER A 65 -11.44 -7.16 -2.18
N VAL A 66 -10.54 -6.49 -1.46
CA VAL A 66 -9.14 -6.88 -1.32
C VAL A 66 -8.97 -8.03 -0.32
N LYS A 67 -9.73 -8.03 0.79
CA LYS A 67 -9.67 -9.06 1.84
C LYS A 67 -10.45 -10.33 1.54
N SER A 68 -11.39 -10.34 0.59
CA SER A 68 -12.28 -11.48 0.38
C SER A 68 -11.59 -12.62 -0.37
N ASN A 69 -11.72 -13.86 0.11
CA ASN A 69 -11.33 -15.08 -0.63
C ASN A 69 -12.34 -15.48 -1.72
N ASN A 70 -13.35 -14.63 -1.95
CA ASN A 70 -14.46 -14.96 -2.82
C ASN A 70 -14.05 -14.86 -4.30
N SER A 71 -13.94 -16.00 -4.98
CA SER A 71 -13.61 -16.08 -6.40
C SER A 71 -14.56 -15.30 -7.32
N VAL A 72 -15.76 -14.98 -6.84
CA VAL A 72 -16.78 -14.24 -7.60
C VAL A 72 -16.48 -12.74 -7.64
N ILE A 73 -15.92 -12.16 -6.58
CA ILE A 73 -15.65 -10.72 -6.47
C ILE A 73 -14.15 -10.52 -6.59
N LYS A 74 -13.70 -10.04 -7.76
CA LYS A 74 -12.30 -9.64 -7.94
C LYS A 74 -12.16 -8.17 -7.53
N ALA A 75 -11.08 -7.82 -6.85
CA ALA A 75 -10.82 -6.43 -6.46
C ALA A 75 -10.65 -5.50 -7.67
N LYS A 76 -9.96 -5.96 -8.72
CA LYS A 76 -9.58 -5.15 -9.88
C LYS A 76 -10.76 -4.43 -10.58
N PRO A 77 -11.87 -5.09 -10.98
CA PRO A 77 -12.99 -4.38 -11.62
C PRO A 77 -13.65 -3.32 -10.72
N LEU A 78 -13.66 -3.56 -9.40
CA LEU A 78 -14.20 -2.59 -8.45
C LEU A 78 -13.29 -1.37 -8.32
N ILE A 79 -11.98 -1.59 -8.22
CA ILE A 79 -10.96 -0.54 -8.17
C ILE A 79 -11.01 0.30 -9.47
N ASP A 80 -11.02 -0.36 -10.62
CA ASP A 80 -11.10 0.31 -11.93
C ASP A 80 -12.34 1.17 -12.07
N PHE A 81 -13.48 0.70 -11.57
CA PHE A 81 -14.70 1.49 -11.57
C PHE A 81 -14.57 2.77 -10.76
N PHE A 82 -14.03 2.70 -9.53
CA PHE A 82 -13.84 3.91 -8.73
C PHE A 82 -12.82 4.86 -9.37
N ILE A 83 -11.72 4.35 -9.91
CA ILE A 83 -10.73 5.16 -10.65
C ILE A 83 -11.40 5.85 -11.84
N ASN A 84 -12.18 5.13 -12.63
CA ASN A 84 -12.85 5.67 -13.81
C ASN A 84 -13.88 6.75 -13.44
N THR A 85 -14.55 6.64 -12.28
CA THR A 85 -15.43 7.72 -11.77
C THR A 85 -14.68 8.98 -11.34
N GLY A 86 -13.35 8.96 -11.32
CA GLY A 86 -12.50 10.05 -10.83
C GLY A 86 -12.45 10.13 -9.30
N TYR A 87 -12.85 9.06 -8.60
CA TYR A 87 -12.82 9.04 -7.14
C TYR A 87 -11.39 9.06 -6.62
N LYS A 88 -11.15 9.93 -5.64
CA LYS A 88 -9.91 10.05 -4.89
C LYS A 88 -10.25 9.99 -3.40
N ASP A 89 -9.37 9.36 -2.63
CA ASP A 89 -9.46 9.39 -1.19
C ASP A 89 -9.08 10.78 -0.68
N GLU A 90 -9.91 11.32 0.21
CA GLU A 90 -9.60 12.55 0.92
C GLU A 90 -9.30 12.21 2.39
N PRO A 91 -8.18 12.69 2.94
CA PRO A 91 -7.84 12.43 4.33
C PRO A 91 -8.84 13.08 5.27
N GLU A 92 -9.18 12.36 6.35
CA GLU A 92 -9.79 13.00 7.50
C GLU A 92 -8.73 13.92 8.13
N VAL A 93 -9.10 15.18 8.38
CA VAL A 93 -8.22 16.19 8.98
C VAL A 93 -8.68 16.56 10.40
N ASP A 94 -7.74 17.00 11.22
CA ASP A 94 -8.02 17.58 12.53
C ASP A 94 -8.46 19.05 12.43
N GLN A 95 -8.59 19.71 13.57
CA GLN A 95 -9.01 21.12 13.65
C GLN A 95 -7.99 22.12 13.06
N ASP A 96 -6.75 21.69 12.83
CA ASP A 96 -5.67 22.49 12.24
C ASP A 96 -5.45 22.12 10.75
N ASP A 97 -6.43 21.46 10.12
CA ASP A 97 -6.36 20.93 8.75
C ASP A 97 -5.21 19.91 8.53
N LYS A 98 -4.72 19.25 9.59
CA LYS A 98 -3.69 18.22 9.47
C LYS A 98 -4.31 16.84 9.30
N PRO A 99 -3.83 16.04 8.35
CA PRO A 99 -4.39 14.72 8.06
C PRO A 99 -4.09 13.73 9.19
N PHE A 100 -5.08 12.91 9.56
CA PHE A 100 -4.88 11.79 10.47
C PHE A 100 -4.06 10.69 9.77
N SER A 101 -2.84 10.47 10.26
CA SER A 101 -1.95 9.46 9.68
C SER A 101 -2.29 8.02 10.09
N ARG A 102 -2.94 7.78 11.24
CA ARG A 102 -3.35 6.43 11.67
C ARG A 102 -4.66 6.02 11.01
N ARG A 103 -4.58 5.24 9.92
CA ARG A 103 -5.73 4.74 9.16
C ARG A 103 -5.37 3.46 8.40
N THR A 104 -6.07 2.38 8.67
CA THR A 104 -5.89 1.12 7.93
C THR A 104 -6.71 1.13 6.64
N THR A 105 -6.05 1.40 5.51
CA THR A 105 -6.66 1.43 4.17
C THR A 105 -6.52 0.09 3.40
N PRO A 106 -7.23 -0.12 2.27
CA PRO A 106 -7.10 -1.28 1.40
C PRO A 106 -5.67 -1.56 0.91
N LEU A 107 -4.83 -0.52 0.74
CA LEU A 107 -3.43 -0.66 0.33
C LEU A 107 -2.64 -1.58 1.27
N HIS A 108 -2.86 -1.46 2.58
CA HIS A 108 -2.20 -2.30 3.59
C HIS A 108 -2.59 -3.79 3.51
N HIS A 109 -3.71 -4.11 2.87
CA HIS A 109 -4.22 -5.47 2.73
C HIS A 109 -3.89 -6.09 1.36
N ALA A 110 -3.78 -5.27 0.31
CA ALA A 110 -3.61 -5.71 -1.08
C ALA A 110 -2.39 -6.59 -1.28
N GLY A 111 -1.28 -6.18 -0.68
CA GLY A 111 0.00 -6.86 -0.80
C GLY A 111 0.03 -8.34 -0.41
N LYS A 112 -0.85 -8.77 0.50
CA LYS A 112 -0.88 -10.16 0.98
C LYS A 112 -1.53 -11.14 -0.01
N ARG A 113 -2.26 -10.64 -1.02
CA ARG A 113 -3.14 -11.46 -1.87
C ARG A 113 -2.88 -11.23 -3.35
N ASP A 114 -2.91 -9.98 -3.77
CA ASP A 114 -2.73 -9.59 -5.16
C ASP A 114 -1.91 -8.30 -5.21
N ALA A 115 -0.62 -8.44 -5.47
CA ALA A 115 0.27 -7.30 -5.62
C ALA A 115 -0.07 -6.46 -6.86
N SER A 116 -0.75 -7.02 -7.87
CA SER A 116 -0.99 -6.32 -9.15
C SER A 116 -1.97 -5.15 -9.04
N ILE A 117 -2.81 -5.14 -7.99
CA ILE A 117 -3.77 -4.05 -7.74
C ILE A 117 -3.17 -2.89 -6.92
N VAL A 118 -1.97 -3.04 -6.36
CA VAL A 118 -1.35 -2.01 -5.50
C VAL A 118 -1.13 -0.70 -6.28
N PRO A 119 -0.55 -0.70 -7.50
CA PRO A 119 -0.42 0.54 -8.28
C PRO A 119 -1.76 1.22 -8.59
N ASP A 120 -2.82 0.44 -8.82
CA ASP A 120 -4.15 1.00 -9.09
C ASP A 120 -4.77 1.61 -7.84
N LEU A 121 -4.57 1.01 -6.66
CA LEU A 121 -5.01 1.62 -5.41
C LEU A 121 -4.31 2.97 -5.14
N PHE A 122 -3.04 3.13 -5.52
CA PHE A 122 -2.37 4.44 -5.44
C PHE A 122 -2.95 5.50 -6.39
N LYS A 123 -3.74 5.12 -7.41
CA LYS A 123 -4.53 6.08 -8.19
C LYS A 123 -5.75 6.60 -7.42
N ILE A 124 -6.22 5.89 -6.40
CA ILE A 124 -7.28 6.34 -5.49
C ILE A 124 -6.67 7.11 -4.31
N TYR A 125 -5.59 6.57 -3.74
CA TYR A 125 -4.85 7.15 -2.61
C TYR A 125 -3.64 7.95 -3.12
N ASP A 126 -3.87 9.04 -3.83
CA ASP A 126 -2.83 9.86 -4.49
C ASP A 126 -2.35 11.06 -3.66
N ARG A 127 -2.84 11.19 -2.43
CA ARG A 127 -2.38 12.18 -1.44
C ARG A 127 -1.11 11.69 -0.73
N PHE A 128 0.02 11.77 -1.42
CA PHE A 128 1.33 11.33 -0.92
C PHE A 128 1.91 12.24 0.18
N ASP A 129 1.31 13.40 0.43
CA ASP A 129 1.55 14.22 1.62
C ASP A 129 1.02 13.54 2.90
N VAL A 130 0.23 12.48 2.76
CA VAL A 130 -0.29 11.66 3.85
C VAL A 130 0.27 10.25 3.79
N ASN A 131 1.23 9.95 4.67
CA ASN A 131 1.76 8.60 4.80
C ASN A 131 0.94 7.80 5.81
N TYR A 132 -0.23 7.30 5.40
CA TYR A 132 -1.10 6.54 6.29
C TYR A 132 -0.39 5.31 6.85
N THR A 133 -0.62 5.02 8.13
CA THR A 133 -0.10 3.87 8.86
C THR A 133 -1.22 3.00 9.40
N ASN A 134 -1.06 1.68 9.29
CA ASN A 134 -1.94 0.71 9.95
C ASN A 134 -1.47 0.38 11.39
N GLU A 135 -2.17 -0.54 12.05
CA GLU A 135 -1.88 -0.98 13.42
C GLU A 135 -0.55 -1.72 13.59
N ASP A 136 0.00 -2.32 12.52
CA ASP A 136 1.32 -2.96 12.54
C ASP A 136 2.47 -1.93 12.35
N GLY A 137 2.13 -0.65 12.12
CA GLY A 137 3.08 0.41 11.77
C GLY A 137 3.53 0.38 10.31
N LEU A 138 2.89 -0.43 9.47
CA LEU A 138 3.15 -0.47 8.03
C LEU A 138 2.51 0.78 7.41
N THR A 139 3.28 1.53 6.65
CA THR A 139 2.82 2.77 6.02
C THR A 139 2.60 2.62 4.51
N HIS A 140 1.93 3.58 3.88
CA HIS A 140 1.79 3.62 2.41
C HIS A 140 3.13 3.66 1.70
N PHE A 141 4.10 4.39 2.24
CA PHE A 141 5.46 4.40 1.70
C PHE A 141 6.13 3.02 1.75
N HIS A 142 5.97 2.29 2.87
CA HIS A 142 6.45 0.91 2.97
C HIS A 142 5.76 -0.02 1.94
N VAL A 143 4.44 0.12 1.76
CA VAL A 143 3.70 -0.64 0.74
C VAL A 143 4.24 -0.33 -0.67
N ALA A 144 4.47 0.94 -1.01
CA ALA A 144 5.02 1.31 -2.30
C ALA A 144 6.40 0.67 -2.57
N CYS A 145 7.27 0.67 -1.55
CA CYS A 145 8.60 0.06 -1.62
C CYS A 145 8.53 -1.46 -1.82
N ASN A 146 7.63 -2.14 -1.11
CA ASN A 146 7.46 -3.59 -1.16
C ASN A 146 6.79 -4.12 -2.44
N PHE A 147 6.15 -3.25 -3.24
CA PHE A 147 5.35 -3.66 -4.41
C PHE A 147 5.78 -2.99 -5.72
N ASP A 148 7.04 -2.59 -5.84
CA ASP A 148 7.62 -2.06 -7.07
C ASP A 148 6.95 -0.78 -7.62
N CYS A 149 6.37 0.04 -6.74
CA CYS A 149 5.67 1.27 -7.16
C CYS A 149 6.66 2.44 -7.28
N VAL A 150 7.58 2.37 -8.25
CA VAL A 150 8.71 3.31 -8.43
C VAL A 150 8.25 4.78 -8.40
N ASP A 151 7.29 5.16 -9.25
CA ASP A 151 6.80 6.55 -9.33
C ASP A 151 6.21 7.05 -7.99
N VAL A 152 5.58 6.16 -7.23
CA VAL A 152 5.00 6.46 -5.92
C VAL A 152 6.11 6.65 -4.88
N VAL A 153 7.14 5.79 -4.90
CA VAL A 153 8.32 5.92 -4.03
C VAL A 153 9.04 7.23 -4.30
N GLU A 154 9.30 7.57 -5.56
CA GLU A 154 9.88 8.86 -5.95
C GLU A 154 9.05 10.01 -5.39
N LYS A 155 7.72 9.94 -5.51
CA LYS A 155 6.85 11.00 -5.02
C LYS A 155 6.89 11.20 -3.51
N PHE A 156 6.90 10.11 -2.74
CA PHE A 156 7.06 10.19 -1.29
C PHE A 156 8.41 10.81 -0.91
N LEU A 157 9.50 10.40 -1.57
CA LEU A 157 10.84 10.93 -1.32
C LEU A 157 10.97 12.43 -1.69
N GLU A 158 10.38 12.86 -2.81
CA GLU A 158 10.29 14.28 -3.19
C GLU A 158 9.59 15.14 -2.14
N LEU A 159 8.58 14.57 -1.47
CA LEU A 159 7.84 15.23 -0.39
C LEU A 159 8.56 15.16 0.97
N GLY A 160 9.79 14.65 1.00
CA GLY A 160 10.62 14.60 2.20
C GLY A 160 10.30 13.45 3.14
N GLN A 161 9.67 12.38 2.65
CA GLN A 161 9.47 11.18 3.44
C GLN A 161 10.83 10.59 3.86
N ASP A 162 10.98 10.29 5.15
CA ASP A 162 12.18 9.67 5.69
C ASP A 162 12.38 8.26 5.10
N PRO A 163 13.50 7.98 4.38
CA PRO A 163 13.81 6.66 3.83
C PRO A 163 14.16 5.62 4.90
N ASN A 164 14.32 6.03 6.17
CA ASN A 164 14.66 5.19 7.31
C ASN A 164 13.50 4.96 8.27
N CYS A 165 12.27 5.33 7.90
CA CYS A 165 11.11 5.05 8.75
C CYS A 165 10.96 3.54 8.98
N LEU A 166 10.52 3.10 10.16
CA LEU A 166 10.47 1.68 10.51
C LEU A 166 9.03 1.19 10.63
N VAL A 167 8.77 0.00 10.08
CA VAL A 167 7.54 -0.75 10.41
C VAL A 167 7.60 -1.13 11.89
N THR A 168 6.65 -0.66 12.69
CA THR A 168 6.69 -0.82 14.16
C THR A 168 6.83 -2.28 14.61
N LYS A 169 6.16 -3.21 13.92
CA LYS A 169 6.12 -4.62 14.33
C LYS A 169 7.38 -5.42 13.98
N THR A 170 8.02 -5.12 12.85
CA THR A 170 9.16 -5.91 12.33
C THR A 170 10.47 -5.14 12.38
N GLY A 171 10.44 -3.82 12.56
CA GLY A 171 11.61 -2.97 12.45
C GLY A 171 12.18 -2.90 11.02
N ASP A 172 11.46 -3.41 10.02
CA ASP A 172 11.92 -3.31 8.64
C ASP A 172 11.84 -1.86 8.16
N SER A 173 12.92 -1.39 7.56
CA SER A 173 12.95 -0.12 6.83
C SER A 173 12.42 -0.29 5.39
N PRO A 174 12.06 0.80 4.68
CA PRO A 174 11.75 0.77 3.26
C PRO A 174 12.75 -0.03 2.42
N LEU A 175 14.05 0.07 2.76
CA LEU A 175 15.12 -0.61 2.04
C LEU A 175 15.10 -2.13 2.28
N HIS A 176 14.74 -2.60 3.49
CA HIS A 176 14.55 -4.04 3.73
C HIS A 176 13.46 -4.60 2.83
N LEU A 177 12.31 -3.91 2.77
CA LEU A 177 11.17 -4.34 1.99
C LEU A 177 11.45 -4.33 0.49
N ALA A 178 12.16 -3.32 -0.02
CA ALA A 178 12.62 -3.28 -1.40
C ALA A 178 13.62 -4.42 -1.71
N LEU A 179 14.42 -4.85 -0.74
CA LEU A 179 15.38 -5.94 -0.91
C LEU A 179 14.79 -7.34 -0.75
N ASP A 180 13.50 -7.49 -0.44
CA ASP A 180 12.86 -8.81 -0.39
C ASP A 180 12.67 -9.43 -1.79
N TRP A 181 12.72 -8.62 -2.85
CA TRP A 181 12.49 -9.09 -4.23
C TRP A 181 13.53 -8.57 -5.22
N TYR A 182 14.18 -9.48 -5.95
CA TYR A 182 15.22 -9.17 -6.94
C TYR A 182 14.87 -8.08 -7.97
N ARG A 183 13.59 -7.94 -8.33
CA ARG A 183 13.15 -6.96 -9.34
C ARG A 183 13.11 -5.51 -8.85
N HIS A 184 13.12 -5.25 -7.54
CA HIS A 184 12.92 -3.90 -6.97
C HIS A 184 14.22 -3.07 -6.90
N LYS A 185 15.21 -3.38 -7.73
CA LYS A 185 16.53 -2.73 -7.76
C LYS A 185 16.44 -1.20 -7.85
N LYS A 186 15.49 -0.71 -8.65
CA LYS A 186 15.31 0.73 -8.85
C LYS A 186 14.86 1.43 -7.57
N ILE A 187 13.98 0.81 -6.80
CA ILE A 187 13.54 1.32 -5.50
C ILE A 187 14.70 1.32 -4.51
N ALA A 188 15.50 0.25 -4.46
CA ALA A 188 16.69 0.20 -3.61
C ALA A 188 17.66 1.35 -3.94
N GLU A 189 17.92 1.61 -5.24
CA GLU A 189 18.73 2.74 -5.68
C GLU A 189 18.16 4.09 -5.21
N LEU A 190 16.86 4.32 -5.41
CA LEU A 190 16.19 5.57 -5.00
C LEU A 190 16.31 5.81 -3.50
N LEU A 191 16.04 4.78 -2.69
CA LEU A 191 16.13 4.85 -1.23
C LEU A 191 17.57 5.15 -0.77
N LEU A 192 18.57 4.49 -1.37
CA LEU A 192 19.97 4.74 -1.07
C LEU A 192 20.38 6.17 -1.41
N ARG A 193 20.00 6.66 -2.60
CA ARG A 193 20.23 8.05 -3.02
C ARG A 193 19.51 9.04 -2.12
N ALA A 194 18.36 8.69 -1.55
CA ALA A 194 17.65 9.48 -0.55
C ALA A 194 18.26 9.42 0.86
N GLY A 195 19.18 8.48 1.14
CA GLY A 195 19.88 8.40 2.44
C GLY A 195 19.41 7.27 3.34
N ALA A 196 18.87 6.19 2.76
CA ALA A 196 18.64 4.96 3.51
C ALA A 196 19.95 4.44 4.14
N ASP A 197 19.87 4.05 5.42
CA ASP A 197 20.98 3.53 6.20
C ASP A 197 21.12 2.02 6.00
N LEU A 198 22.32 1.60 5.61
CA LEU A 198 22.69 0.20 5.36
C LEU A 198 22.95 -0.61 6.62
N ASN A 199 23.10 0.06 7.76
CA ASN A 199 23.34 -0.55 9.06
C ASN A 199 22.08 -0.67 9.90
N LEU A 200 20.96 -0.14 9.42
CA LEU A 200 19.70 -0.15 10.16
C LEU A 200 19.25 -1.60 10.29
N ALA A 201 19.34 -2.17 11.48
CA ALA A 201 18.91 -3.53 11.72
C ALA A 201 17.42 -3.59 12.08
N ASN A 202 16.71 -4.56 11.52
CA ASN A 202 15.33 -4.84 11.93
C ASN A 202 15.29 -5.56 13.30
N VAL A 203 14.10 -5.94 13.78
CA VAL A 203 13.96 -6.58 15.12
C VAL A 203 14.69 -7.92 15.24
N ASP A 204 15.00 -8.57 14.12
CA ASP A 204 15.74 -9.82 14.05
C ASP A 204 17.26 -9.59 13.92
N GLY A 205 17.73 -8.34 13.97
CA GLY A 205 19.14 -7.99 13.76
C GLY A 205 19.57 -8.04 12.28
N VAL A 206 18.64 -8.30 11.36
CA VAL A 206 18.93 -8.36 9.92
C VAL A 206 19.10 -6.94 9.41
N THR A 207 20.22 -6.67 8.75
CA THR A 207 20.50 -5.39 8.08
C THR A 207 20.20 -5.48 6.57
N PRO A 208 20.08 -4.35 5.84
CA PRO A 208 20.00 -4.36 4.37
C PRO A 208 21.11 -5.19 3.72
N LEU A 209 22.34 -5.15 4.25
CA LEU A 209 23.45 -5.91 3.68
C LEU A 209 23.22 -7.43 3.75
N HIS A 210 22.61 -7.95 4.82
CA HIS A 210 22.22 -9.37 4.88
C HIS A 210 21.29 -9.74 3.72
N LYS A 211 20.28 -8.90 3.42
CA LYS A 211 19.33 -9.16 2.33
C LYS A 211 19.99 -9.12 0.95
N ILE A 212 20.94 -8.21 0.74
CA ILE A 212 21.68 -8.08 -0.51
C ILE A 212 22.53 -9.33 -0.76
N CYS A 213 23.34 -9.73 0.21
CA CYS A 213 24.23 -10.89 0.08
C CYS A 213 23.46 -12.21 -0.12
N LEU A 214 22.21 -12.29 0.35
CA LEU A 214 21.37 -13.47 0.15
C LEU A 214 20.79 -13.57 -1.27
N ASN A 215 20.45 -12.44 -1.91
CA ASN A 215 19.55 -12.45 -3.06
C ASN A 215 19.91 -11.48 -4.20
N HIS A 216 20.95 -10.64 -4.07
CA HIS A 216 21.18 -9.48 -4.97
C HIS A 216 22.65 -9.13 -5.19
N ASP A 217 23.47 -10.07 -5.65
CA ASP A 217 24.91 -9.82 -5.92
C ASP A 217 25.17 -8.60 -6.81
N GLU A 218 24.31 -8.37 -7.81
CA GLU A 218 24.41 -7.23 -8.72
C GLU A 218 24.16 -5.87 -8.06
N LEU A 219 23.53 -5.84 -6.89
CA LEU A 219 23.33 -4.60 -6.14
C LEU A 219 24.56 -4.27 -5.27
N LEU A 220 25.43 -5.22 -4.93
CA LEU A 220 26.56 -4.97 -4.03
C LEU A 220 27.45 -3.81 -4.51
N GLU A 221 27.80 -3.81 -5.80
CA GLU A 221 28.63 -2.75 -6.38
C GLU A 221 27.94 -1.38 -6.29
N MET A 222 26.65 -1.31 -6.65
CA MET A 222 25.86 -0.09 -6.54
C MET A 222 25.79 0.41 -5.09
N PHE A 223 25.63 -0.48 -4.12
CA PHE A 223 25.53 -0.15 -2.71
C PHE A 223 26.84 0.41 -2.16
N PHE A 224 27.98 -0.23 -2.43
CA PHE A 224 29.28 0.28 -2.00
C PHE A 224 29.62 1.61 -2.67
N ASN A 225 29.34 1.77 -3.97
CA ASN A 225 29.58 3.03 -4.68
C ASN A 225 28.78 4.19 -4.08
N ILE A 226 27.47 4.02 -3.84
CA ILE A 226 26.63 5.08 -3.26
C ILE A 226 27.08 5.39 -1.82
N ASN A 227 27.48 4.37 -1.07
CA ASN A 227 27.93 4.52 0.30
C ASN A 227 29.28 5.25 0.39
N GLU A 228 30.21 4.97 -0.52
CA GLU A 228 31.48 5.71 -0.68
C GLU A 228 31.22 7.18 -1.02
N ASP A 229 30.33 7.45 -1.98
CA ASP A 229 29.90 8.81 -2.36
C ASP A 229 29.29 9.58 -1.18
N LYS A 230 28.60 8.87 -0.28
CA LYS A 230 27.95 9.44 0.91
C LYS A 230 28.83 9.44 2.16
N HIS A 231 30.03 8.89 2.09
CA HIS A 231 30.93 8.70 3.23
C HIS A 231 30.25 7.99 4.41
N GLN A 232 29.36 7.04 4.12
CA GLN A 232 28.73 6.20 5.13
C GLN A 232 29.64 4.99 5.42
N THR A 233 29.66 4.50 6.66
CA THR A 233 30.42 3.29 7.02
C THR A 233 29.47 2.11 6.99
N VAL A 234 29.81 1.02 6.30
CA VAL A 234 28.99 -0.21 6.29
C VAL A 234 29.55 -1.22 7.28
N GLN A 235 28.69 -1.70 8.18
CA GLN A 235 28.98 -2.78 9.12
C GLN A 235 28.80 -4.13 8.41
N ILE A 236 29.91 -4.65 7.89
CA ILE A 236 29.93 -5.91 7.15
C ILE A 236 29.89 -7.16 8.04
N ASP A 237 30.07 -6.99 9.34
CA ASP A 237 30.15 -8.03 10.37
C ASP A 237 29.00 -7.97 11.39
N ALA A 238 27.97 -7.15 11.12
CA ALA A 238 26.76 -7.10 11.92
C ALA A 238 26.14 -8.49 12.07
N GLN A 239 25.76 -8.88 13.29
CA GLN A 239 25.19 -10.19 13.56
C GLN A 239 23.67 -10.11 13.72
N ASP A 240 22.95 -10.96 12.98
CA ASP A 240 21.53 -11.18 13.21
C ASP A 240 21.27 -11.99 14.50
N LYS A 241 20.01 -12.24 14.82
CA LYS A 241 19.59 -13.02 16.00
C LYS A 241 20.15 -14.45 16.03
N ASP A 242 20.53 -15.00 14.88
CA ASP A 242 21.12 -16.33 14.72
C ASP A 242 22.66 -16.27 14.69
N SER A 243 23.25 -15.11 15.00
CA SER A 243 24.70 -14.83 14.93
C SER A 243 25.30 -14.93 13.54
N LYS A 244 24.47 -14.86 12.49
CA LYS A 244 24.94 -14.82 11.10
C LYS A 244 25.35 -13.40 10.75
N THR A 245 26.36 -13.30 9.92
CA THR A 245 26.80 -12.03 9.34
C THR A 245 26.28 -11.98 7.91
N PRO A 246 26.28 -10.84 7.23
CA PRO A 246 25.88 -10.78 5.82
C PRO A 246 26.62 -11.77 4.91
N LEU A 247 27.84 -12.18 5.28
CA LEU A 247 28.69 -13.09 4.49
C LEU A 247 28.58 -14.59 4.90
N HIS A 248 27.77 -14.93 5.91
CA HIS A 248 27.53 -16.31 6.36
C HIS A 248 26.42 -17.00 5.56
#